data_AF-A0A1Y1WI07-F1
#
_entry.id   AF-A0A1Y1WI07-F1
#
_cell.length_a   1.000
_cell.length_b   1.000
_cell.length_c   1.000
_cell.angle_alpha   90.00
_cell.angle_beta   90.00
_cell.angle_gamma   90.00
#
_symmetry.space_group_name_H-M   'P 1'
#
loop_
_entity.id
_entity.type
_entity.pdbx_description
1 polymer ?
#
loop_
_entity_poly.entity_id
_entity_poly.type
_entity_poly.pdbx_seq_one_letter_code
_entity_poly.pdbx_strand_id
1 'polypeptide(L)'
;MEQLPESPQHVQPGASASPQVSVSIMTPVLPTKAFDDPHLEFPEDMYPPENFSMVCPYIYRSGMPKKRNFAFLQKLKLKSILTLILEEYPTQNQKFLAENNITLFQFGVAGNKEPFADIPEDIMCEALLTLMDKRNHPILIHCNKGKHRTGCLVGCLRKLQEWSNTSIFDEYRRFSAPKSRSMDQQFIELFDIQPVLDQVDRENVPDWPTIK
;
A
#
# COMPACT_ATOMS: atom_id res chain seq x y z
N MET A 1 -59.46 47.08 -37.48
CA MET A 1 -59.33 46.99 -36.01
C MET A 1 -59.79 45.60 -35.63
N GLU A 2 -58.90 44.74 -35.18
CA GLU A 2 -59.10 43.90 -33.99
C GLU A 2 -57.85 43.06 -33.80
N GLN A 3 -57.20 43.31 -32.67
CA GLN A 3 -55.96 42.70 -32.23
C GLN A 3 -56.26 41.30 -31.69
N LEU A 4 -55.37 40.35 -31.99
CA LEU A 4 -55.34 39.02 -31.38
C LEU A 4 -55.17 39.14 -29.85
N PRO A 5 -55.94 38.40 -29.03
CA PRO A 5 -55.85 38.47 -27.58
C PRO A 5 -54.62 37.72 -27.04
N GLU A 6 -54.01 38.33 -26.02
CA GLU A 6 -52.84 37.87 -25.27
C GLU A 6 -53.09 36.60 -24.44
N SER A 7 -52.01 35.88 -24.18
CA SER A 7 -51.97 34.61 -23.45
C SER A 7 -52.39 34.76 -21.98
N PRO A 8 -53.08 33.75 -21.40
CA PRO A 8 -53.54 33.82 -20.02
C PRO A 8 -52.39 33.74 -19.01
N GLN A 9 -52.38 34.72 -18.10
CA GLN A 9 -51.46 34.84 -16.98
C GLN A 9 -51.64 33.72 -15.95
N HIS A 10 -50.50 33.37 -15.37
CA HIS A 10 -50.28 32.31 -14.39
C HIS A 10 -51.02 32.60 -13.08
N VAL A 11 -51.99 31.76 -12.73
CA VAL A 11 -52.68 31.79 -11.43
C VAL A 11 -51.80 31.10 -10.39
N GLN A 12 -51.33 31.84 -9.38
CA GLN A 12 -50.68 31.27 -8.21
C GLN A 12 -51.73 30.67 -7.25
N PRO A 13 -51.62 29.39 -6.85
CA PRO A 13 -52.49 28.82 -5.83
C PRO A 13 -52.03 29.20 -4.41
N GLY A 14 -53.02 29.46 -3.56
CA GLY A 14 -52.89 30.00 -2.20
C GLY A 14 -52.06 29.18 -1.22
N ALA A 15 -51.55 29.90 -0.22
CA ALA A 15 -50.76 29.38 0.89
C ALA A 15 -51.58 28.38 1.72
N SER A 16 -51.18 27.12 1.69
CA SER A 16 -51.54 26.14 2.72
C SER A 16 -50.45 26.16 3.80
N ALA A 17 -50.86 26.37 5.05
CA ALA A 17 -49.96 26.38 6.20
C ALA A 17 -49.61 24.95 6.60
N SER A 18 -48.39 24.52 6.30
CA SER A 18 -47.80 23.28 6.83
C SER A 18 -47.27 23.53 8.25
N PRO A 19 -47.50 22.62 9.22
CA PRO A 19 -47.02 22.79 10.59
C PRO A 19 -45.49 22.71 10.62
N GLN A 20 -44.84 23.74 11.16
CA GLN A 20 -43.41 23.74 11.42
C GLN A 20 -43.11 22.80 12.59
N VAL A 21 -42.50 21.65 12.31
CA VAL A 21 -41.89 20.80 13.32
C VAL A 21 -40.52 21.39 13.63
N SER A 22 -40.37 22.04 14.79
CA SER A 22 -39.08 22.48 15.29
C SER A 22 -38.25 21.25 15.70
N VAL A 23 -37.32 20.84 14.84
CA VAL A 23 -36.34 19.81 15.20
C VAL A 23 -35.28 20.49 16.08
N SER A 24 -35.36 20.26 17.39
CA SER A 24 -34.28 20.66 18.31
C SER A 24 -33.07 19.77 18.04
N ILE A 25 -32.04 20.32 17.42
CA ILE A 25 -30.77 19.63 17.18
C ILE A 25 -30.09 19.50 18.55
N MET A 26 -30.19 18.33 19.19
CA MET A 26 -29.36 18.03 20.36
C MET A 26 -27.92 17.89 19.86
N THR A 27 -27.07 18.87 20.12
CA THR A 27 -25.63 18.70 20.02
C THR A 27 -25.21 17.62 21.02
N PRO A 28 -24.46 16.59 20.61
CA PRO A 28 -23.92 15.63 21.56
C PRO A 28 -22.93 16.37 22.45
N VAL A 29 -23.31 16.62 23.70
CA VAL A 29 -22.39 17.05 24.75
C VAL A 29 -21.51 15.85 25.04
N LEU A 30 -20.28 15.84 24.51
CA LEU A 30 -19.27 14.88 24.95
C LEU A 30 -19.12 15.01 26.48
N PRO A 31 -19.15 13.90 27.24
CA PRO A 31 -18.94 13.96 28.68
C PRO A 31 -17.53 14.52 28.94
N THR A 32 -17.46 15.75 29.44
CA THR A 32 -16.24 16.52 29.74
C THR A 32 -15.45 16.00 30.95
N LYS A 33 -15.68 14.76 31.39
CA LYS A 33 -15.08 14.20 32.62
C LYS A 33 -14.14 13.01 32.41
N ALA A 34 -13.64 12.80 31.19
CA ALA A 34 -12.71 11.71 30.89
C ALA A 34 -11.27 12.17 30.53
N PHE A 35 -10.91 13.42 30.80
CA PHE A 35 -9.63 13.99 30.36
C PHE A 35 -8.56 14.19 31.45
N ASP A 36 -8.87 13.92 32.72
CA ASP A 36 -7.95 14.15 33.85
C ASP A 36 -7.60 12.84 34.60
N ASP A 37 -7.46 11.73 33.88
CA ASP A 37 -6.82 10.54 34.44
C ASP A 37 -5.30 10.61 34.18
N PRO A 38 -4.46 10.85 35.21
CA PRO A 38 -3.00 10.89 35.06
C PRO A 38 -2.38 9.53 34.67
N HIS A 39 -3.18 8.46 34.59
CA HIS A 39 -2.79 7.13 34.11
C HIS A 39 -3.36 6.78 32.73
N LEU A 40 -4.04 7.72 32.04
CA LEU A 40 -4.40 7.54 30.63
C LEU A 40 -3.15 7.74 29.76
N GLU A 41 -2.30 6.71 29.71
CA GLU A 41 -1.23 6.63 28.72
C GLU A 41 -1.88 6.48 27.34
N PHE A 42 -2.05 7.61 26.64
CA PHE A 42 -2.32 7.58 25.21
C PHE A 42 -1.19 6.77 24.57
N PRO A 43 -1.49 5.75 23.74
CA PRO A 43 -0.46 5.01 23.02
C PRO A 43 0.45 6.03 22.33
N GLU A 44 1.78 5.85 22.45
CA GLU A 44 2.72 6.66 21.68
C GLU A 44 2.23 6.78 20.23
N ASP A 45 2.24 7.99 19.67
CA ASP A 45 1.80 8.21 18.30
C ASP A 45 2.72 7.45 17.33
N MET A 46 2.27 6.28 16.89
CA MET A 46 3.04 5.38 16.03
C MET A 46 2.54 5.49 14.59
N TYR A 47 3.36 6.11 13.74
CA TYR A 47 3.00 6.34 12.35
C TYR A 47 3.55 5.24 11.44
N PRO A 48 2.71 4.52 10.67
CA PRO A 48 3.21 3.62 9.64
C PRO A 48 3.99 4.40 8.56
N PRO A 49 4.94 3.76 7.87
CA PRO A 49 5.58 4.36 6.70
C PRO A 49 4.57 4.75 5.62
N GLU A 50 4.97 5.68 4.73
CA GLU A 50 4.15 6.04 3.56
C GLU A 50 3.81 4.79 2.74
N ASN A 51 2.57 4.68 2.25
CA ASN A 51 2.12 3.56 1.43
C ASN A 51 2.25 2.16 2.09
N PHE A 52 2.23 2.10 3.42
CA PHE A 52 2.30 0.85 4.16
C PHE A 52 1.01 0.01 3.99
N SER A 53 1.17 -1.29 3.74
CA SER A 53 0.07 -2.28 3.74
C SER A 53 0.63 -3.68 3.97
N MET A 54 -0.20 -4.58 4.48
CA MET A 54 0.05 -6.02 4.37
C MET A 54 -0.20 -6.46 2.91
N VAL A 55 0.68 -7.31 2.37
CA VAL A 55 0.51 -7.96 1.05
C VAL A 55 -0.14 -9.33 1.25
N CYS A 56 0.46 -10.13 2.13
CA CYS A 56 -0.08 -11.39 2.64
C CYS A 56 0.49 -11.61 4.05
N PRO A 57 0.06 -12.64 4.81
CA PRO A 57 0.55 -12.87 6.16
C PRO A 57 2.09 -12.83 6.21
N TYR A 58 2.61 -12.00 7.12
CA TYR A 58 4.04 -11.77 7.36
C TYR A 58 4.83 -11.06 6.24
N ILE A 59 4.21 -10.74 5.09
CA ILE A 59 4.82 -9.93 4.04
C ILE A 59 4.13 -8.57 3.99
N TYR A 60 4.90 -7.53 4.23
CA TYR A 60 4.43 -6.14 4.23
C TYR A 60 5.07 -5.37 3.07
N ARG A 61 4.42 -4.29 2.63
CA ARG A 61 4.96 -3.32 1.67
C ARG A 61 4.95 -1.92 2.25
N SER A 62 5.88 -1.06 1.83
CA SER A 62 5.82 0.38 2.06
C SER A 62 6.70 1.20 1.12
N GLY A 63 6.67 2.53 1.26
CA GLY A 63 7.76 3.42 0.87
C GLY A 63 8.91 3.41 1.89
N MET A 64 9.92 4.24 1.65
CA MET A 64 11.13 4.31 2.48
C MET A 64 10.78 4.65 3.94
N PRO A 65 11.10 3.77 4.91
CA PRO A 65 10.93 4.08 6.31
C PRO A 65 11.76 5.29 6.74
N LYS A 66 11.16 6.16 7.55
CA LYS A 66 11.82 7.31 8.20
C LYS A 66 11.86 7.09 9.71
N LYS A 67 12.69 7.87 10.42
CA LYS A 67 12.81 7.82 11.90
C LYS A 67 11.47 7.72 12.63
N ARG A 68 10.50 8.54 12.25
CA ARG A 68 9.17 8.60 12.88
C ARG A 68 8.37 7.29 12.75
N ASN A 69 8.77 6.40 11.85
CA ASN A 69 8.11 5.12 11.60
C ASN A 69 8.73 3.96 12.38
N PHE A 70 9.90 4.16 12.99
CA PHE A 70 10.67 3.07 13.60
C PHE A 70 9.93 2.42 14.77
N ALA A 71 9.27 3.21 15.62
CA ALA A 71 8.42 2.68 16.67
C ALA A 71 7.37 1.73 16.08
N PHE A 72 6.68 2.13 15.00
CA PHE A 72 5.67 1.29 14.32
C PHE A 72 6.28 -0.02 13.82
N LEU A 73 7.43 0.05 13.15
CA LEU A 73 8.11 -1.12 12.61
C LEU A 73 8.58 -2.11 13.70
N GLN A 74 8.93 -1.63 14.89
CA GLN A 74 9.28 -2.50 16.02
C GLN A 74 8.12 -3.41 16.45
N LYS A 75 6.88 -2.94 16.35
CA LYS A 75 5.70 -3.76 16.70
C LYS A 75 5.46 -4.89 15.69
N LEU A 76 5.89 -4.72 14.44
CA LEU A 76 5.81 -5.78 13.43
C LEU A 76 6.80 -6.92 13.71
N LYS A 77 7.82 -6.70 14.57
CA LYS A 77 8.88 -7.67 14.88
C LYS A 77 9.49 -8.24 13.61
N LEU A 78 9.82 -7.36 12.67
CA LEU A 78 10.39 -7.74 11.39
C LEU A 78 11.69 -8.52 11.62
N LYS A 79 11.85 -9.61 10.88
CA LYS A 79 13.11 -10.36 10.81
C LYS A 79 13.99 -9.85 9.68
N SER A 80 13.38 -9.35 8.62
CA SER A 80 14.12 -8.82 7.48
C SER A 80 13.41 -7.64 6.79
N ILE A 81 14.20 -6.90 6.02
CA ILE A 81 13.73 -5.87 5.09
C ILE A 81 14.32 -6.15 3.72
N LEU A 82 13.48 -6.09 2.69
CA LEU A 82 13.86 -6.17 1.29
C LEU A 82 13.72 -4.79 0.66
N THR A 83 14.82 -4.22 0.18
CA THR A 83 14.84 -2.91 -0.50
C THR A 83 15.21 -3.05 -1.96
N LEU A 84 14.47 -2.35 -2.83
CA LEU A 84 14.71 -2.30 -4.28
C LEU A 84 15.48 -1.03 -4.70
N ILE A 85 16.04 -0.28 -3.75
CA ILE A 85 16.83 0.92 -4.03
C ILE A 85 18.25 0.54 -4.44
N LEU A 86 18.78 1.24 -5.44
CA LEU A 86 20.16 1.04 -5.89
C LEU A 86 21.15 1.82 -5.03
N GLU A 87 20.69 2.95 -4.49
CA GLU A 87 21.48 3.83 -3.64
C GLU A 87 21.87 3.17 -2.30
N GLU A 88 22.92 3.68 -1.67
CA GLU A 88 23.33 3.21 -0.34
C GLU A 88 22.18 3.39 0.67
N TYR A 89 21.97 2.37 1.50
CA TYR A 89 20.92 2.42 2.52
C TYR A 89 21.25 3.51 3.57
N PRO A 90 20.30 4.38 3.96
CA PRO A 90 20.62 5.49 4.87
C PRO A 90 21.21 4.99 6.20
N THR A 91 22.30 5.63 6.67
CA THR A 91 23.00 5.24 7.91
C THR A 91 22.07 5.13 9.12
N GLN A 92 21.08 6.03 9.21
CA GLN A 92 20.09 5.98 10.27
C GLN A 92 19.24 4.70 10.22
N ASN A 93 18.84 4.28 9.03
CA ASN A 93 18.07 3.06 8.86
C ASN A 93 18.97 1.84 9.13
N GLN A 94 20.22 1.84 8.66
CA GLN A 94 21.18 0.78 8.97
C GLN A 94 21.35 0.58 10.49
N LYS A 95 21.47 1.66 11.27
CA LYS A 95 21.51 1.60 12.74
C LYS A 95 20.26 0.95 13.33
N PHE A 96 19.09 1.35 12.86
CA PHE A 96 17.82 0.74 13.27
C PHE A 96 17.77 -0.76 12.97
N LEU A 97 18.27 -1.20 11.80
CA LEU A 97 18.33 -2.62 11.47
C LEU A 97 19.24 -3.38 12.44
N ALA A 98 20.43 -2.84 12.72
CA ALA A 98 21.39 -3.45 13.63
C ALA A 98 20.83 -3.56 15.07
N GLU A 99 20.21 -2.49 15.58
CA GLU A 99 19.61 -2.47 16.92
C GLU A 99 18.47 -3.47 17.11
N ASN A 100 17.76 -3.81 16.02
CA ASN A 100 16.59 -4.69 16.05
C ASN A 100 16.87 -6.07 15.44
N ASN A 101 18.12 -6.40 15.12
CA ASN A 101 18.55 -7.66 14.48
C ASN A 101 17.80 -7.98 13.18
N ILE A 102 17.60 -6.97 12.34
CA ILE A 102 16.87 -7.08 11.07
C ILE A 102 17.89 -7.28 9.93
N THR A 103 17.75 -8.35 9.17
CA THR A 103 18.57 -8.60 7.98
C THR A 103 18.12 -7.73 6.82
N LEU A 104 19.05 -7.05 6.14
CA LEU A 104 18.77 -6.29 4.92
C LEU A 104 19.07 -7.12 3.68
N PHE A 105 18.07 -7.28 2.81
CA PHE A 105 18.24 -7.78 1.45
C PHE A 105 18.11 -6.61 0.48
N GLN A 106 19.18 -6.28 -0.23
CA GLN A 106 19.20 -5.13 -1.14
C GLN A 106 19.36 -5.61 -2.59
N PHE A 107 18.29 -5.46 -3.36
CA PHE A 107 18.18 -5.81 -4.77
C PHE A 107 18.09 -4.52 -5.58
N GLY A 108 19.24 -3.88 -5.79
CA GLY A 108 19.31 -2.54 -6.35
C GLY A 108 18.80 -2.46 -7.79
N VAL A 109 17.63 -1.86 -8.00
CA VAL A 109 17.09 -1.57 -9.33
C VAL A 109 17.22 -0.08 -9.58
N ALA A 110 17.85 0.31 -10.69
CA ALA A 110 18.02 1.71 -11.07
C ALA A 110 16.66 2.44 -11.09
N GLY A 111 16.57 3.58 -10.41
CA GLY A 111 15.37 4.40 -10.42
C GLY A 111 15.21 5.07 -11.78
N ASN A 112 14.23 4.65 -12.59
CA ASN A 112 14.08 5.21 -13.92
C ASN A 112 13.23 6.49 -13.96
N LYS A 113 13.84 7.50 -14.58
CA LYS A 113 13.13 8.48 -15.41
C LYS A 113 13.00 7.83 -16.79
N GLU A 114 11.82 7.92 -17.40
CA GLU A 114 11.60 7.49 -18.79
C GLU A 114 12.70 8.06 -19.71
N PRO A 115 13.16 7.34 -20.75
CA PRO A 115 12.47 6.23 -21.44
C PRO A 115 13.08 4.81 -21.29
N PHE A 116 14.25 4.64 -20.66
CA PHE A 116 15.05 3.41 -20.84
C PHE A 116 15.68 2.86 -19.56
N ALA A 117 14.88 2.40 -18.59
CA ALA A 117 15.44 1.42 -17.68
C ALA A 117 14.43 0.32 -17.42
N ASP A 118 14.74 -0.86 -17.94
CA ASP A 118 13.99 -2.05 -17.60
C ASP A 118 14.35 -2.48 -16.18
N ILE A 119 13.36 -3.01 -15.46
CA ILE A 119 13.62 -3.69 -14.20
C ILE A 119 14.28 -5.02 -14.58
N PRO A 120 15.53 -5.30 -14.16
CA PRO A 120 16.18 -6.56 -14.51
C PRO A 120 15.39 -7.74 -13.95
N GLU A 121 15.04 -8.69 -14.81
CA GLU A 121 14.18 -9.83 -14.46
C GLU A 121 14.87 -10.77 -13.46
N ASP A 122 16.17 -10.99 -13.62
CA ASP A 122 17.03 -11.75 -12.70
C ASP A 122 16.98 -11.20 -11.27
N ILE A 123 17.08 -9.87 -11.11
CA ILE A 123 16.99 -9.21 -9.80
C ILE A 123 15.61 -9.40 -9.17
N MET A 124 14.55 -9.42 -9.99
CA MET A 124 13.19 -9.66 -9.50
C MET A 124 12.98 -11.13 -9.11
N CYS A 125 13.58 -12.07 -9.83
CA CYS A 125 13.60 -13.48 -9.47
C CYS A 125 14.25 -13.69 -8.09
N GLU A 126 15.45 -13.14 -7.86
CA GLU A 126 16.15 -13.25 -6.57
C GLU A 126 15.34 -12.61 -5.41
N ALA A 127 14.72 -11.47 -5.68
CA ALA A 127 13.85 -10.82 -4.71
C ALA A 127 12.61 -11.68 -4.38
N LEU A 128 12.00 -12.33 -5.38
CA LEU A 128 10.88 -13.26 -5.17
C LEU A 128 11.31 -14.50 -4.40
N LEU A 129 12.46 -15.11 -4.71
CA LEU A 129 13.00 -16.24 -3.96
C LEU A 129 13.21 -15.89 -2.48
N THR A 130 13.70 -14.68 -2.20
CA THR A 130 13.85 -14.18 -0.83
C THR A 130 12.49 -14.06 -0.11
N LEU A 131 11.45 -13.60 -0.80
CA LEU A 131 10.09 -13.51 -0.26
C LEU A 131 9.43 -14.89 -0.07
N MET A 132 9.78 -15.83 -0.93
CA MET A 132 9.32 -17.22 -0.87
C MET A 132 9.99 -18.02 0.24
N ASP A 133 11.00 -17.52 0.93
CA ASP A 133 11.60 -18.20 2.08
C ASP A 133 10.98 -17.70 3.40
N LYS A 134 10.15 -18.53 4.03
CA LYS A 134 9.47 -18.22 5.30
C LYS A 134 10.45 -17.94 6.45
N ARG A 135 11.71 -18.37 6.34
CA ARG A 135 12.75 -18.06 7.33
C ARG A 135 13.08 -16.57 7.35
N ASN A 136 12.75 -15.82 6.31
CA ASN A 136 12.94 -14.37 6.27
C ASN A 136 11.77 -13.59 6.89
N HIS A 137 10.66 -14.26 7.22
CA HIS A 137 9.44 -13.62 7.68
C HIS A 137 9.46 -13.34 9.19
N PRO A 138 8.84 -12.25 9.67
CA PRO A 138 8.12 -11.23 8.91
C PRO A 138 9.05 -10.28 8.14
N ILE A 139 8.69 -9.98 6.89
CA ILE A 139 9.51 -9.19 5.96
C ILE A 139 8.76 -7.94 5.48
N LEU A 140 9.47 -6.80 5.42
CA LEU A 140 8.97 -5.58 4.79
C LEU A 140 9.67 -5.33 3.46
N ILE A 141 8.90 -5.21 2.39
CA ILE A 141 9.35 -4.80 1.06
C ILE A 141 9.21 -3.29 0.93
N HIS A 142 10.25 -2.59 0.47
CA HIS A 142 10.10 -1.20 0.10
C HIS A 142 11.02 -0.76 -1.06
N CYS A 143 10.67 0.40 -1.60
CA CYS A 143 11.58 1.19 -2.43
C CYS A 143 11.55 2.64 -1.92
N ASN A 144 11.74 3.65 -2.76
CA ASN A 144 11.62 5.04 -2.33
C ASN A 144 10.19 5.40 -1.91
N LYS A 145 9.19 5.05 -2.74
CA LYS A 145 7.78 5.42 -2.54
C LYS A 145 6.82 4.24 -2.40
N GLY A 146 7.31 3.01 -2.53
CA GLY A 146 6.48 1.80 -2.46
C GLY A 146 5.49 1.66 -3.61
N LYS A 147 5.77 2.31 -4.75
CA LYS A 147 4.86 2.41 -5.91
C LYS A 147 5.27 1.50 -7.06
N HIS A 148 6.33 1.90 -7.78
CA HIS A 148 6.77 1.27 -9.04
C HIS A 148 7.49 -0.05 -8.79
N ARG A 149 8.78 -0.02 -8.42
CA ARG A 149 9.59 -1.23 -8.14
C ARG A 149 8.90 -2.22 -7.18
N THR A 150 8.43 -1.72 -6.03
CA THR A 150 7.67 -2.52 -5.05
C THR A 150 6.36 -3.04 -5.64
N GLY A 151 5.66 -2.25 -6.47
CA GLY A 151 4.44 -2.68 -7.13
C GLY A 151 4.70 -3.78 -8.16
N CYS A 152 5.78 -3.70 -8.94
CA CYS A 152 6.19 -4.76 -9.85
C CYS A 152 6.51 -6.04 -9.09
N LEU A 153 7.30 -5.97 -8.01
CA LEU A 153 7.65 -7.15 -7.23
C LEU A 153 6.42 -7.81 -6.60
N VAL A 154 5.53 -7.01 -6.01
CA VAL A 154 4.25 -7.51 -5.47
C VAL A 154 3.38 -8.07 -6.60
N GLY A 155 3.34 -7.44 -7.77
CA GLY A 155 2.59 -7.94 -8.92
C GLY A 155 3.08 -9.30 -9.41
N CYS A 156 4.41 -9.50 -9.51
CA CYS A 156 4.98 -10.79 -9.84
C CYS A 156 4.72 -11.84 -8.74
N LEU A 157 4.73 -11.43 -7.46
CA LEU A 157 4.31 -12.31 -6.37
C LEU A 157 2.85 -12.75 -6.52
N ARG A 158 1.95 -11.85 -6.94
CA ARG A 158 0.55 -12.20 -7.22
C ARG A 158 0.42 -13.15 -8.41
N LYS A 159 1.29 -13.07 -9.42
CA LYS A 159 1.35 -14.06 -10.51
C LYS A 159 1.72 -15.45 -10.00
N LEU A 160 2.69 -15.57 -9.08
CA LEU A 160 3.01 -16.84 -8.41
C LEU A 160 1.85 -17.36 -7.54
N GLN A 161 0.99 -16.47 -7.07
CA GLN A 161 -0.25 -16.80 -6.36
C GLN A 161 -1.44 -17.05 -7.31
N GLU A 162 -1.19 -17.15 -8.61
CA GLU A 162 -2.19 -17.42 -9.66
C GLU A 162 -3.34 -16.39 -9.72
N TRP A 163 -3.08 -15.13 -9.35
CA TRP A 163 -4.07 -14.07 -9.51
C TRP A 163 -4.26 -13.72 -10.99
N SER A 164 -5.48 -13.30 -11.35
CA SER A 164 -5.74 -12.76 -12.69
C SER A 164 -5.05 -11.41 -12.90
N ASN A 165 -4.52 -11.15 -14.10
CA ASN A 165 -3.88 -9.87 -14.45
C ASN A 165 -4.77 -8.65 -14.12
N THR A 166 -6.09 -8.77 -14.30
CA THR A 166 -7.05 -7.72 -13.91
C THR A 166 -6.93 -7.34 -12.43
N SER A 167 -6.89 -8.33 -11.54
CA SER A 167 -6.79 -8.12 -10.09
C SER A 167 -5.40 -7.58 -9.70
N ILE A 168 -4.36 -8.10 -10.35
CA ILE A 168 -2.98 -7.67 -10.13
C ILE A 168 -2.81 -6.19 -10.50
N PHE A 169 -3.32 -5.78 -11.67
CA PHE A 169 -3.21 -4.40 -12.12
C PHE A 169 -4.07 -3.44 -11.32
N ASP A 170 -5.21 -3.88 -10.80
CA ASP A 170 -6.02 -3.08 -9.88
C ASP A 170 -5.26 -2.80 -8.58
N GLU A 171 -4.68 -3.83 -7.94
CA GLU A 171 -3.83 -3.67 -6.75
C GLU A 171 -2.63 -2.75 -7.04
N TYR A 172 -1.92 -2.97 -8.15
CA TYR A 172 -0.82 -2.12 -8.56
C TYR A 172 -1.25 -0.64 -8.69
N ARG A 173 -2.35 -0.36 -9.40
CA ARG A 173 -2.84 1.01 -9.61
C ARG A 173 -3.24 1.67 -8.30
N ARG A 174 -3.90 0.94 -7.40
CA ARG A 174 -4.27 1.42 -6.06
C ARG A 174 -3.08 1.95 -5.28
N PHE A 175 -1.94 1.26 -5.32
CA PHE A 175 -0.74 1.66 -4.59
C PHE A 175 0.19 2.61 -5.37
N SER A 176 0.10 2.66 -6.70
CA SER A 176 0.94 3.52 -7.54
C SER A 176 0.32 4.88 -7.86
N ALA A 177 -0.99 5.05 -7.62
CA ALA A 177 -1.70 6.30 -7.83
C ALA A 177 -1.04 7.50 -7.11
N PRO A 178 -1.06 8.71 -7.71
CA PRO A 178 -1.59 9.05 -9.03
C PRO A 178 -0.57 8.84 -10.16
N LYS A 179 0.56 8.17 -9.89
CA LYS A 179 1.71 8.03 -10.81
C LYS A 179 1.84 6.60 -11.34
N SER A 180 0.73 5.92 -11.60
CA SER A 180 0.75 4.56 -12.18
C SER A 180 1.40 4.59 -13.56
N ARG A 181 2.18 3.55 -13.90
CA ARG A 181 2.90 3.44 -15.18
C ARG A 181 2.39 2.22 -15.94
N SER A 182 2.20 2.36 -17.25
CA SER A 182 1.84 1.23 -18.11
C SER A 182 2.99 0.24 -18.27
N MET A 183 4.24 0.73 -18.32
CA MET A 183 5.44 -0.12 -18.41
C MET A 183 5.57 -1.09 -17.23
N ASP A 184 5.23 -0.64 -16.02
CA ASP A 184 5.25 -1.52 -14.83
C ASP A 184 4.21 -2.66 -14.96
N GLN A 185 3.03 -2.37 -15.50
CA GLN A 185 1.99 -3.38 -15.72
C GLN A 185 2.38 -4.35 -16.84
N GLN A 186 2.97 -3.84 -17.92
CA GLN A 186 3.52 -4.67 -19.01
C GLN A 186 4.64 -5.58 -18.51
N PHE A 187 5.54 -5.07 -17.67
CA PHE A 187 6.57 -5.88 -17.02
C PHE A 187 5.95 -7.02 -16.22
N ILE A 188 4.97 -6.71 -15.36
CA ILE A 188 4.26 -7.74 -14.58
C ILE A 188 3.62 -8.77 -15.53
N GLU A 189 2.94 -8.34 -16.59
CA GLU A 189 2.28 -9.22 -17.55
C GLU A 189 3.26 -10.22 -18.19
N LEU A 190 4.42 -9.72 -18.63
CA LEU A 190 5.40 -10.48 -19.40
C LEU A 190 6.39 -11.28 -18.54
N PHE A 191 6.52 -10.95 -17.24
CA PHE A 191 7.46 -11.62 -16.33
C PHE A 191 7.28 -13.15 -16.34
N ASP A 192 8.35 -13.89 -16.60
CA ASP A 192 8.33 -15.35 -16.57
C ASP A 192 8.56 -15.85 -15.14
N ILE A 193 7.60 -16.63 -14.63
CA ILE A 193 7.67 -17.18 -13.28
C ILE A 193 8.45 -18.50 -13.18
N GLN A 194 8.71 -19.17 -14.31
CA GLN A 194 9.36 -20.49 -14.30
C GLN A 194 10.72 -20.49 -13.57
N PRO A 195 11.62 -19.51 -13.79
CA PRO A 195 12.91 -19.50 -13.09
C PRO A 195 12.79 -19.44 -11.56
N VAL A 196 11.72 -18.82 -11.03
CA VAL A 196 11.47 -18.78 -9.59
C VAL A 196 10.95 -20.13 -9.10
N LEU A 197 10.00 -20.74 -9.82
CA LEU A 197 9.41 -22.03 -9.47
C LEU A 197 10.43 -23.19 -9.49
N ASP A 198 11.41 -23.11 -10.39
CA ASP A 198 12.48 -24.12 -10.51
C ASP A 198 13.50 -24.03 -9.35
N GLN A 199 13.70 -22.84 -8.78
CA GLN A 199 14.72 -22.58 -7.76
C GLN A 199 14.17 -22.51 -6.34
N VAL A 200 12.84 -22.47 -6.17
CA VAL A 200 12.23 -22.29 -4.86
C VAL A 200 12.50 -23.49 -3.94
N ASP A 201 12.93 -23.20 -2.71
CA ASP A 201 13.07 -24.19 -1.64
C ASP A 201 11.69 -24.58 -1.11
N ARG A 202 11.14 -25.67 -1.65
CA ARG A 202 9.80 -26.18 -1.32
C ARG A 202 9.62 -26.57 0.16
N GLU A 203 10.69 -26.80 0.91
CA GLU A 203 10.59 -27.09 2.35
C GLU A 203 10.32 -25.83 3.17
N ASN A 204 10.74 -24.68 2.65
CA ASN A 204 10.71 -23.39 3.33
C ASN A 204 9.75 -22.37 2.72
N VAL A 205 8.90 -22.76 1.77
CA VAL A 205 7.84 -21.87 1.27
C VAL A 205 6.76 -21.57 2.32
N PRO A 206 6.11 -20.39 2.26
CA PRO A 206 4.89 -20.12 3.00
C PRO A 206 3.79 -21.14 2.69
N ASP A 207 2.87 -21.37 3.62
CA ASP A 207 1.72 -22.25 3.40
C ASP A 207 0.68 -21.59 2.48
N TRP A 208 1.02 -21.48 1.20
CA TRP A 208 0.15 -21.00 0.14
C TRP A 208 -0.36 -22.20 -0.67
N PRO A 209 -1.66 -22.23 -1.02
CA PRO A 209 -2.23 -23.34 -1.78
C PRO A 209 -1.59 -23.54 -3.16
N THR A 210 -1.02 -22.49 -3.75
CA THR A 210 -0.54 -22.47 -5.14
C THR A 210 0.90 -22.97 -5.33
N ILE A 211 1.66 -23.21 -4.25
CA ILE A 211 3.09 -23.57 -4.31
C ILE A 211 3.35 -24.89 -3.57
N LYS A 212 2.42 -25.84 -3.69
CA LYS A 212 2.55 -27.20 -3.12
C LYS A 212 3.00 -28.21 -4.18
#